data_AF-A0A6P0ZXT7-F1
#
_entry.id   AF-A0A6P0ZXT7-F1
#
_cell.length_a   1.000
_cell.length_b   1.000
_cell.length_c   1.000
_cell.angle_alpha   90.00
_cell.angle_beta   90.00
_cell.angle_gamma   90.00
#
_symmetry.space_group_name_H-M   'P 1'
#
loop_
_entity.id
_entity.type
_entity.pdbx_description
1 polymer ?
#
loop_
_entity_poly.entity_id
_entity_poly.type
_entity_poly.pdbx_seq_one_letter_code
_entity_poly.pdbx_strand_id
1 'polypeptide(L)' 'MLSNTTSKPPSAPQTEFPNCVNSDCNCSDFSTQAEAQQVLDGFPGDPYRLDRDKDGIACESLP' A
#
# COMPACT_ATOMS: atom_id res chain seq x y z
N MET A 1 15.91 6.24 -22.94
CA MET A 1 16.46 5.66 -21.70
C MET A 1 15.53 4.53 -21.30
N LEU A 2 15.89 3.31 -21.73
CA LEU A 2 15.06 2.10 -21.68
C LEU A 2 15.43 1.27 -20.45
N SER A 3 14.42 0.81 -19.69
CA SER A 3 14.33 -0.38 -18.83
C SER A 3 12.86 -0.44 -18.36
N ASN A 4 11.92 -1.24 -18.87
CA ASN A 4 11.77 -2.70 -19.00
C ASN A 4 11.71 -3.46 -17.65
N THR A 5 10.54 -4.09 -17.41
CA THR A 5 10.30 -5.34 -16.65
C THR A 5 10.57 -5.43 -15.14
N THR A 6 9.52 -5.87 -14.41
CA THR A 6 9.59 -6.92 -13.35
C THR A 6 9.97 -6.50 -11.92
N SER A 7 9.09 -6.92 -10.99
CA SER A 7 9.31 -7.16 -9.56
C SER A 7 9.75 -5.97 -8.70
N LYS A 8 8.79 -5.40 -7.97
CA LYS A 8 9.10 -4.57 -6.80
C LYS A 8 9.92 -5.41 -5.80
N PRO A 9 11.13 -4.96 -5.42
CA PRO A 9 12.05 -5.75 -4.60
C PRO A 9 11.50 -5.99 -3.18
N PRO A 10 11.87 -7.10 -2.52
CA PRO A 10 11.49 -7.37 -1.15
C PRO A 10 12.43 -6.66 -0.15
N SER A 11 11.83 -6.12 0.92
CA SER A 11 12.43 -5.84 2.25
C SER A 11 13.23 -4.54 2.52
N ALA A 12 12.51 -3.57 3.12
CA ALA A 12 12.84 -2.70 4.28
C ALA A 12 13.93 -1.58 4.19
N PRO A 13 13.93 -0.53 5.07
CA PRO A 13 12.90 0.01 5.98
C PRO A 13 12.54 1.51 5.73
N GLN A 14 11.26 1.86 5.93
CA GLN A 14 10.83 3.08 6.62
C GLN A 14 11.43 4.44 6.16
N THR A 15 11.02 5.02 5.02
CA THR A 15 10.97 6.50 4.87
C THR A 15 10.01 6.97 3.78
N GLU A 16 9.72 6.17 2.75
CA GLU A 16 8.87 6.66 1.66
C GLU A 16 7.66 5.74 1.47
N PHE A 17 6.55 6.12 2.12
CA PHE A 17 5.24 5.65 1.72
C PHE A 17 5.00 5.99 0.25
N PRO A 18 4.22 5.17 -0.48
CA PRO A 18 3.92 5.44 -1.88
C PRO A 18 3.27 6.81 -2.04
N ASN A 19 3.56 7.50 -3.14
CA ASN A 19 3.12 8.87 -3.40
C ASN A 19 1.59 9.07 -3.28
N CYS A 20 0.79 8.01 -3.37
CA CYS A 20 -0.66 8.09 -3.16
C CYS A 20 -1.01 8.67 -1.78
N VAL A 21 -0.14 8.56 -0.76
CA VAL A 21 -0.40 9.10 0.59
C VAL A 21 -0.41 10.62 0.62
N ASN A 22 0.08 11.27 -0.44
CA ASN A 22 -0.01 12.72 -0.62
C ASN A 22 -1.27 13.14 -1.39
N SER A 23 -2.14 12.20 -1.77
CA SER A 23 -3.35 12.43 -2.55
C SER A 23 -4.49 11.54 -2.04
N ASP A 24 -4.89 10.53 -2.81
CA ASP A 24 -5.94 9.58 -2.46
C ASP A 24 -5.38 8.17 -2.68
N CYS A 25 -4.88 7.51 -1.62
CA CYS A 25 -4.58 6.09 -1.71
C CYS A 25 -5.88 5.30 -1.67
N ASN A 26 -5.95 4.29 -2.53
CA ASN A 26 -6.98 3.26 -2.48
C ASN A 26 -6.36 1.91 -2.85
N CYS A 27 -7.12 0.82 -2.72
CA CYS A 27 -6.61 -0.52 -3.00
C CYS A 27 -6.11 -0.72 -4.43
N SER A 28 -6.55 0.09 -5.40
CA SER A 28 -6.10 -0.01 -6.79
C SER A 28 -4.71 0.60 -7.02
N ASP A 29 -4.19 1.36 -6.06
CA ASP A 29 -2.82 1.90 -6.10
C ASP A 29 -1.75 0.86 -5.73
N PHE A 30 -2.15 -0.30 -5.21
CA PHE A 30 -1.25 -1.35 -4.71
C PHE A 30 -1.31 -2.60 -5.59
N SER A 31 -0.15 -3.25 -5.77
CA SER A 31 -0.10 -4.52 -6.50
C SER A 31 -0.37 -5.73 -5.60
N THR A 32 -0.11 -5.60 -4.30
CA THR A 32 -0.28 -6.68 -3.30
C THR A 32 -0.88 -6.17 -2.01
N GLN A 33 -1.53 -7.07 -1.25
CA GLN A 33 -2.04 -6.78 0.09
C GLN A 33 -0.92 -6.26 1.01
N ALA A 34 0.27 -6.85 0.93
CA ALA A 34 1.40 -6.51 1.79
C ALA A 34 1.91 -5.07 1.58
N GLU A 35 1.74 -4.50 0.38
CA GLU A 35 2.03 -3.09 0.12
C GLU A 35 0.98 -2.16 0.70
N ALA A 36 -0.30 -2.53 0.57
CA ALA A 36 -1.40 -1.78 1.18
C ALA A 36 -1.31 -1.80 2.72
N GLN A 37 -0.93 -2.94 3.29
CA GLN A 37 -0.79 -3.14 4.73
C GLN A 37 0.26 -2.20 5.35
N GLN A 38 1.34 -1.91 4.63
CA GLN A 38 2.34 -0.95 5.10
C GLN A 38 1.77 0.46 5.23
N VAL A 39 0.86 0.86 4.35
CA VAL A 39 0.19 2.16 4.44
C VAL A 39 -0.83 2.16 5.58
N LEU A 40 -1.59 1.08 5.77
CA LEU A 40 -2.51 0.98 6.91
C LEU A 40 -1.78 1.07 8.27
N ASP A 41 -0.64 0.37 8.41
CA ASP A 41 0.20 0.41 9.61
C ASP A 41 0.82 1.80 9.85
N GLY A 42 1.17 2.50 8.77
CA GLY A 42 1.77 3.83 8.83
C GLY A 42 0.80 4.97 9.12
N PHE A 43 -0.49 4.80 8.82
CA PHE A 43 -1.51 5.85 8.93
C PHE A 43 -2.67 5.40 9.82
N PRO A 44 -2.59 5.65 11.14
CA PRO A 44 -3.62 5.21 12.07
C PRO A 44 -4.97 5.88 11.78
N GLY A 45 -6.04 5.10 11.94
CA GLY A 45 -7.41 5.56 11.68
C GLY A 45 -7.89 5.38 10.24
N ASP A 46 -7.10 4.70 9.41
CA ASP A 46 -7.43 4.33 8.02
C ASP A 46 -8.00 5.50 7.19
N PRO A 47 -7.27 6.62 7.06
CA PRO A 47 -7.75 7.80 6.34
C PRO A 47 -8.01 7.50 4.85
N TYR A 48 -7.33 6.49 4.31
CA TYR A 48 -7.38 6.05 2.93
C TYR A 48 -8.41 4.93 2.68
N ARG A 49 -9.12 4.48 3.72
CA ARG A 49 -10.15 3.44 3.60
C ARG A 49 -9.63 2.12 3.00
N LEU A 50 -8.40 1.76 3.34
CA LEU A 50 -7.74 0.51 2.92
C LEU A 50 -8.30 -0.68 3.70
N ASP A 51 -8.80 -0.47 4.92
CA ASP A 51 -9.41 -1.47 5.80
C ASP A 51 -10.82 -1.02 6.17
N ARG A 52 -11.77 -1.30 5.26
CA ARG A 52 -13.14 -0.77 5.35
C ARG A 52 -13.96 -1.44 6.44
N ASP A 53 -13.70 -2.70 6.70
CA ASP A 53 -14.36 -3.53 7.69
C ASP A 53 -13.68 -3.51 9.06
N LYS A 54 -12.47 -2.93 9.13
CA LYS A 54 -11.72 -2.60 10.35
C LYS A 54 -11.23 -3.85 11.09
N ASP A 55 -10.84 -4.86 10.34
CA ASP A 55 -10.31 -6.11 10.89
C ASP A 55 -8.77 -6.06 11.06
N GLY A 56 -8.15 -4.96 10.62
CA GLY A 56 -6.71 -4.72 10.65
C GLY A 56 -5.99 -5.17 9.39
N ILE A 57 -6.71 -5.63 8.37
CA ILE A 57 -6.15 -6.17 7.13
C ILE A 57 -6.50 -5.23 5.96
N ALA A 58 -5.47 -4.62 5.38
CA ALA A 58 -5.66 -3.71 4.26
C ALA A 58 -5.98 -4.47 2.97
N CYS A 59 -6.99 -4.04 2.23
CA CYS A 59 -7.23 -4.42 0.84
C CYS A 59 -7.17 -5.94 0.60
N GLU A 60 -7.89 -6.73 1.41
CA GLU A 60 -7.89 -8.20 1.41
C GLU A 60 -8.16 -8.88 0.06
N SER A 61 -8.70 -8.14 -0.91
CA SER A 61 -8.93 -8.61 -2.27
C SER A 61 -7.68 -8.62 -3.16
N LEU A 62 -6.58 -7.99 -2.72
CA LEU A 62 -5.31 -7.98 -3.41
C LEU A 62 -4.54 -9.29 -3.18
N PRO A 63 -3.70 -9.71 -4.13
CA PRO A 63 -2.87 -10.91 -3.98
C PRO A 63 -1.77 -10.77 -2.92
#